data_AF-A0A2V8ZWZ6-F1
#
_entry.id   AF-A0A2V8ZWZ6-F1
#
_cell.length_a   1.000
_cell.length_b   1.000
_cell.length_c   1.000
_cell.angle_alpha   90.00
_cell.angle_beta   90.00
_cell.angle_gamma   90.00
#
_symmetry.space_group_name_H-M   'P 1'
#
loop_
_entity.id
_entity.type
_entity.pdbx_description
1 polymer ?
#
loop_
_entity_poly.entity_id
_entity_poly.type
_entity_poly.pdbx_seq_one_letter_code
_entity_poly.pdbx_strand_id
1 'polypeptide(L)'
;MPRKVFFLFAAILVPSFAVAQTLSQQNSRPDVVQYRATIDNVKYVFGVAPPVAHLKPGNILEANSLDCFGNALQKPGDSFSLIKGDNPLTGPFYIDGAAPGDTLVIRILDLQVDGKQGVGTFSPGFGAINSTHYTPVLETQPLSERMWFYPIDKERGTATFQALDSNFKVSFPLHPFLGCIGVAPANGEARSSIVPAEFGGNMDAPEVSVGNTLYLPVNAPGALFYFGDGHAAMGDGEIAGSAVEVPMRARLQFELVKGKHTGWPRF
;
A
#
# COMPACT_ATOMS: atom_id res chain seq x y z
N MET A 1 12.91 91.53 4.51
CA MET A 1 13.56 90.27 4.10
C MET A 1 13.35 89.24 5.21
N PRO A 2 12.59 88.16 4.97
CA PRO A 2 12.25 87.19 6.03
C PRO A 2 13.35 86.13 6.19
N ARG A 3 13.78 85.89 7.42
CA ARG A 3 14.69 84.80 7.79
C ARG A 3 13.88 83.49 7.89
N LYS A 4 14.18 82.51 7.02
CA LYS A 4 13.67 81.15 7.12
C LYS A 4 14.44 80.40 8.22
N VAL A 5 13.73 79.89 9.22
CA VAL A 5 14.27 78.96 10.23
C VAL A 5 14.06 77.54 9.72
N PHE A 6 15.14 76.78 9.55
CA PHE A 6 15.08 75.34 9.24
C PHE A 6 15.08 74.55 10.55
N PHE A 7 14.04 73.75 10.78
CA PHE A 7 14.04 72.72 11.82
C PHE A 7 14.67 71.45 11.27
N LEU A 8 15.77 71.00 11.88
CA LEU A 8 16.38 69.71 11.63
C LEU A 8 15.68 68.67 12.52
N PHE A 9 14.91 67.75 11.92
CA PHE A 9 14.43 66.55 12.62
C PHE A 9 15.54 65.50 12.58
N ALA A 10 16.13 65.18 13.73
CA ALA A 10 17.02 64.04 13.89
C ALA A 10 16.17 62.78 14.07
N ALA A 11 16.13 61.92 13.04
CA ALA A 11 15.55 60.58 13.16
C ALA A 11 16.52 59.67 13.91
N ILE A 12 16.15 59.23 15.11
CA ILE A 12 16.88 58.21 15.86
C ILE A 12 16.50 56.84 15.26
N LEU A 13 17.41 56.24 14.49
CA LEU A 13 17.31 54.84 14.12
C LEU A 13 17.63 53.97 15.34
N VAL A 14 16.62 53.27 15.85
CA VAL A 14 16.80 52.18 16.81
C VAL A 14 17.05 50.89 16.01
N PRO A 15 18.17 50.19 16.18
CA PRO A 15 18.39 48.92 15.50
C PRO A 15 17.48 47.85 16.11
N SER A 16 16.52 47.36 15.33
CA SER A 16 15.75 46.16 15.66
C SER A 16 16.65 44.93 15.52
N PHE A 17 17.12 44.40 16.64
CA PHE A 17 17.73 43.07 16.67
C PHE A 17 16.64 42.02 16.50
N ALA A 18 16.46 41.52 15.27
CA ALA A 18 15.70 40.31 15.02
C ALA A 18 16.53 39.13 15.56
N VAL A 19 16.09 38.56 16.68
CA VAL A 19 16.61 37.27 17.16
C VAL A 19 16.08 36.21 16.21
N ALA A 20 16.91 35.78 15.27
CA ALA A 20 16.65 34.57 14.50
C ALA A 20 16.72 33.38 15.46
N GLN A 21 15.56 32.92 15.94
CA GLN A 21 15.45 31.61 16.57
C GLN A 21 15.67 30.56 15.47
N THR A 22 16.90 30.07 15.37
CA THR A 22 17.17 28.80 14.71
C THR A 22 16.41 27.73 15.49
N LEU A 23 15.25 27.31 14.97
CA LEU A 23 14.62 26.06 15.38
C LEU A 23 15.63 24.96 15.07
N SER A 24 16.31 24.47 16.11
CA SER A 24 17.04 23.22 16.04
C SER A 24 16.00 22.14 15.73
N GLN A 25 15.97 21.67 14.48
CA GLN A 25 15.25 20.47 14.10
C GLN A 25 15.93 19.33 14.89
N GLN A 26 15.37 18.99 16.06
CA GLN A 26 15.83 17.84 16.81
C GLN A 26 15.67 16.62 15.91
N ASN A 27 16.80 16.03 15.51
CA ASN A 27 16.87 14.71 14.88
C ASN A 27 16.45 13.64 15.89
N SER A 28 15.20 13.68 16.37
CA SER A 28 14.58 12.56 17.05
C SER A 28 14.33 11.47 16.01
N ARG A 29 14.77 10.25 16.30
CA ARG A 29 14.42 9.09 15.45
C ARG A 29 12.89 9.03 15.31
N PRO A 30 12.37 8.71 14.13
CA PRO A 30 10.93 8.61 13.93
C PRO A 30 10.35 7.54 14.85
N ASP A 31 9.21 7.84 15.51
CA ASP A 31 8.50 6.87 16.32
C ASP A 31 8.03 5.70 15.44
N VAL A 32 8.09 4.49 15.99
CA VAL A 32 7.69 3.25 15.32
C VAL A 32 6.38 2.76 15.93
N VAL A 33 5.36 2.62 15.11
CA VAL A 33 4.08 2.01 15.45
C VAL A 33 4.07 0.59 14.88
N GLN A 34 3.87 -0.40 15.74
CA GLN A 34 3.83 -1.81 15.34
C GLN A 34 2.40 -2.34 15.36
N TYR A 35 2.02 -3.11 14.35
CA TYR A 35 0.71 -3.77 14.29
C TYR A 35 0.82 -5.17 13.71
N ARG A 36 -0.01 -6.09 14.22
CA ARG A 36 -0.08 -7.46 13.70
C ARG A 36 -1.48 -7.79 13.19
N ALA A 37 -1.60 -8.03 11.89
CA ALA A 37 -2.80 -8.54 11.26
C ALA A 37 -2.96 -10.05 11.48
N THR A 38 -4.19 -10.46 11.73
CA THR A 38 -4.66 -11.86 11.74
C THR A 38 -5.95 -11.93 10.92
N ILE A 39 -6.36 -13.14 10.53
CA ILE A 39 -7.59 -13.33 9.75
C ILE A 39 -8.85 -12.78 10.46
N ASP A 40 -8.81 -12.61 11.79
CA ASP A 40 -9.94 -12.13 12.59
C ASP A 40 -9.99 -10.60 12.67
N ASN A 41 -8.94 -9.90 12.25
CA ASN A 41 -8.85 -8.45 12.33
C ASN A 41 -8.56 -7.77 10.99
N VAL A 42 -8.60 -8.49 9.87
CA VAL A 42 -8.50 -7.92 8.51
C VAL A 42 -9.86 -7.52 7.95
N LYS A 43 -9.82 -6.67 6.92
CA LYS A 43 -10.99 -6.09 6.25
C LYS A 43 -10.96 -6.50 4.78
N TYR A 44 -12.13 -6.60 4.15
CA TYR A 44 -12.26 -6.95 2.73
C TYR A 44 -12.80 -5.80 1.88
N VAL A 45 -12.76 -4.60 2.45
CA VAL A 45 -13.16 -3.35 1.81
C VAL A 45 -12.25 -2.21 2.23
N PHE A 46 -11.92 -1.33 1.30
CA PHE A 46 -11.45 0.02 1.60
C PHE A 46 -12.67 0.86 1.95
N GLY A 47 -12.68 1.48 3.13
CA GLY A 47 -13.86 2.20 3.62
C GLY A 47 -13.60 2.95 4.91
N VAL A 48 -14.64 3.55 5.47
CA VAL A 48 -14.57 4.16 6.80
C VAL A 48 -14.78 3.08 7.86
N ALA A 49 -13.77 2.84 8.71
CA ALA A 49 -13.85 1.90 9.83
C ALA A 49 -13.06 2.44 11.03
N PRO A 50 -13.32 1.95 12.26
CA PRO A 50 -12.51 2.31 13.43
C PRO A 50 -11.02 2.00 13.17
N PRO A 51 -10.11 2.96 13.41
CA PRO A 51 -8.70 2.75 13.16
C PRO A 51 -8.10 1.75 14.15
N VAL A 52 -7.17 0.93 13.66
CA VAL A 52 -6.46 -0.06 14.47
C VAL A 52 -5.26 0.54 15.20
N ALA A 53 -4.72 1.65 14.70
CA ALA A 53 -3.68 2.45 15.34
C ALA A 53 -3.65 3.86 14.73
N HIS A 54 -2.99 4.78 15.44
CA HIS A 54 -2.74 6.15 15.00
C HIS A 54 -1.25 6.35 14.71
N LEU A 55 -0.94 7.13 13.69
CA LEU A 55 0.42 7.57 13.33
C LEU A 55 0.44 9.08 13.15
N LYS A 56 1.52 9.71 13.59
CA LYS A 56 1.82 11.11 13.25
C LYS A 56 2.64 11.17 11.96
N PRO A 57 2.55 12.25 11.17
CA PRO A 57 3.49 12.50 10.09
C PRO A 57 4.95 12.40 10.58
N GLY A 58 5.76 11.66 9.83
CA GLY A 58 7.14 11.28 10.15
C GLY A 58 7.28 9.89 10.80
N ASN A 59 6.22 9.33 11.41
CA ASN A 59 6.25 8.02 12.04
C ASN A 59 6.43 6.89 11.01
N ILE A 60 6.99 5.78 11.49
CA ILE A 60 7.13 4.52 10.75
C ILE A 60 6.06 3.55 11.26
N LEU A 61 5.37 2.90 10.32
CA LEU A 61 4.56 1.71 10.55
C LEU A 61 5.40 0.46 10.28
N GLU A 62 5.41 -0.48 11.20
CA GLU A 62 5.86 -1.86 10.98
C GLU A 62 4.66 -2.79 11.17
N ALA A 63 4.19 -3.40 10.08
CA ALA A 63 3.02 -4.28 10.15
C ALA A 63 3.10 -5.41 9.12
N ASN A 64 2.42 -6.52 9.41
CA ASN A 64 2.28 -7.62 8.44
C ASN A 64 0.96 -7.54 7.68
N SER A 65 0.94 -8.13 6.49
CA SER A 65 -0.25 -8.58 5.77
C SER A 65 -0.35 -10.12 5.80
N LEU A 66 -1.54 -10.64 5.52
CA LEU A 66 -1.70 -12.01 5.03
C LEU A 66 -1.52 -12.00 3.50
N ASP A 67 -1.36 -13.18 2.89
CA ASP A 67 -1.52 -13.30 1.42
C ASP A 67 -2.96 -13.00 0.98
N CYS A 68 -3.19 -12.88 -0.32
CA CYS A 68 -4.50 -12.58 -0.90
C CYS A 68 -5.60 -13.59 -0.52
N PHE A 69 -5.21 -14.81 -0.12
CA PHE A 69 -6.10 -15.90 0.29
C PHE A 69 -6.25 -16.00 1.81
N GLY A 70 -5.75 -15.03 2.59
CA GLY A 70 -5.81 -15.05 4.05
C GLY A 70 -4.94 -16.14 4.69
N ASN A 71 -3.86 -16.54 4.02
CA ASN A 71 -2.98 -17.65 4.33
C ASN A 71 -3.70 -19.01 4.36
N ALA A 72 -4.84 -19.15 3.70
CA ALA A 72 -5.65 -20.37 3.75
C ALA A 72 -5.06 -21.52 2.90
N LEU A 73 -4.42 -21.20 1.78
CA LEU A 73 -3.87 -22.19 0.83
C LEU A 73 -2.41 -22.47 1.17
N GLN A 74 -2.08 -23.70 1.56
CA GLN A 74 -0.74 -24.05 2.06
C GLN A 74 -0.12 -25.25 1.37
N LYS A 75 -0.92 -26.17 0.81
CA LYS A 75 -0.43 -27.42 0.19
C LYS A 75 -1.34 -27.92 -0.94
N PRO A 76 -0.81 -28.80 -1.82
CA PRO A 76 -1.62 -29.46 -2.83
C PRO A 76 -2.85 -30.16 -2.24
N GLY A 77 -4.01 -29.91 -2.85
CA GLY A 77 -5.31 -30.44 -2.42
C GLY A 77 -6.11 -29.52 -1.48
N ASP A 78 -5.54 -28.40 -1.04
CA ASP A 78 -6.32 -27.33 -0.40
C ASP A 78 -7.30 -26.72 -1.42
N SER A 79 -8.42 -26.17 -0.91
CA SER A 79 -9.57 -25.70 -1.70
C SER A 79 -9.85 -24.23 -1.43
N PHE A 80 -10.35 -23.52 -2.45
CA PHE A 80 -10.82 -22.13 -2.33
C PHE A 80 -11.92 -21.94 -1.28
N SER A 81 -12.65 -23.01 -0.91
CA SER A 81 -13.63 -22.96 0.19
C SER A 81 -13.04 -22.63 1.56
N LEU A 82 -11.71 -22.69 1.72
CA LEU A 82 -11.02 -22.31 2.95
C LEU A 82 -10.84 -20.79 3.08
N ILE A 83 -10.98 -20.06 1.97
CA ILE A 83 -10.74 -18.61 1.90
C ILE A 83 -11.96 -17.87 2.42
N LYS A 84 -11.76 -16.92 3.33
CA LYS A 84 -12.86 -16.12 3.91
C LYS A 84 -13.26 -14.92 3.05
N GLY A 85 -12.36 -14.47 2.19
CA GLY A 85 -12.54 -13.37 1.25
C GLY A 85 -11.20 -13.04 0.60
N ASP A 86 -11.23 -12.28 -0.50
CA ASP A 86 -10.05 -11.96 -1.28
C ASP A 86 -9.37 -10.68 -0.77
N ASN A 87 -8.04 -10.64 -0.85
CA ASN A 87 -7.21 -9.49 -0.52
C ASN A 87 -7.49 -8.91 0.89
N PRO A 88 -7.28 -9.69 1.96
CA PRO A 88 -7.46 -9.22 3.33
C PRO A 88 -6.54 -8.04 3.64
N LEU A 89 -7.17 -6.91 3.98
CA LEU A 89 -6.52 -5.63 4.23
C LEU A 89 -6.17 -5.45 5.71
N THR A 90 -4.92 -5.05 5.94
CA THR A 90 -4.39 -4.58 7.21
C THR A 90 -4.69 -3.09 7.37
N GLY A 91 -5.40 -2.73 8.44
CA GLY A 91 -5.83 -1.36 8.71
C GLY A 91 -7.30 -1.24 9.18
N PRO A 92 -7.90 -0.04 9.14
CA PRO A 92 -7.27 1.22 8.72
C PRO A 92 -6.31 1.78 9.77
N PHE A 93 -5.27 2.47 9.31
CA PHE A 93 -4.41 3.30 10.14
C PHE A 93 -4.80 4.77 10.02
N TYR A 94 -4.96 5.45 11.14
CA TYR A 94 -5.30 6.86 11.18
C TYR A 94 -4.02 7.72 11.15
N ILE A 95 -3.94 8.66 10.23
CA ILE A 95 -2.81 9.60 10.11
C ILE A 95 -3.20 10.95 10.73
N ASP A 96 -2.64 11.26 11.89
CA ASP A 96 -2.97 12.46 12.66
C ASP A 96 -2.76 13.72 11.83
N GLY A 97 -3.79 14.56 11.77
CA GLY A 97 -3.77 15.83 11.03
C GLY A 97 -4.03 15.71 9.53
N ALA A 98 -4.24 14.51 8.98
CA ALA A 98 -4.70 14.32 7.61
C ALA A 98 -6.18 14.72 7.49
N ALA A 99 -6.52 15.57 6.53
CA ALA A 99 -7.88 16.02 6.26
C ALA A 99 -8.20 15.94 4.76
N PRO A 100 -9.48 15.78 4.38
CA PRO A 100 -9.88 15.77 2.98
C PRO A 100 -9.30 16.95 2.18
N GLY A 101 -8.70 16.66 1.01
CA GLY A 101 -8.03 17.65 0.16
C GLY A 101 -6.51 17.74 0.36
N ASP A 102 -5.95 17.06 1.37
CA ASP A 102 -4.51 16.82 1.47
C ASP A 102 -4.05 15.68 0.55
N THR A 103 -2.73 15.49 0.47
CA THR A 103 -2.11 14.29 -0.10
C THR A 103 -1.33 13.55 0.98
N LEU A 104 -1.59 12.26 1.11
CA LEU A 104 -0.81 11.35 1.93
C LEU A 104 0.42 10.91 1.14
N VAL A 105 1.59 11.01 1.76
CA VAL A 105 2.87 10.56 1.19
C VAL A 105 3.31 9.32 1.96
N ILE A 106 3.62 8.25 1.24
CA ILE A 106 3.98 6.96 1.81
C ILE A 106 5.31 6.53 1.22
N ARG A 107 6.37 6.57 2.03
CA ARG A 107 7.67 6.02 1.64
C ARG A 107 7.72 4.54 1.97
N ILE A 108 8.04 3.72 0.98
CA ILE A 108 8.13 2.26 1.13
C ILE A 108 9.58 1.93 1.51
N LEU A 109 9.81 1.76 2.81
CA LEU A 109 11.16 1.64 3.36
C LEU A 109 11.71 0.21 3.26
N ASP A 110 10.84 -0.78 3.46
CA ASP A 110 11.21 -2.20 3.42
C ASP A 110 9.96 -3.06 3.22
N LEU A 111 10.09 -4.14 2.46
CA LEU A 111 9.06 -5.14 2.21
C LEU A 111 9.72 -6.52 2.26
N GLN A 112 9.33 -7.32 3.25
CA GLN A 112 9.89 -8.65 3.47
C GLN A 112 8.82 -9.72 3.30
N VAL A 113 9.08 -10.67 2.41
CA VAL A 113 8.28 -11.90 2.30
C VAL A 113 8.32 -12.65 3.65
N ASP A 114 7.16 -12.87 4.28
CA ASP A 114 7.00 -13.50 5.59
C ASP A 114 6.57 -14.98 5.48
N GLY A 115 7.12 -15.68 4.51
CA GLY A 115 6.84 -17.09 4.25
C GLY A 115 8.03 -17.81 3.60
N LYS A 116 7.95 -19.14 3.47
CA LYS A 116 8.91 -19.97 2.71
C LYS A 116 8.36 -20.43 1.36
N GLN A 117 7.17 -19.96 1.03
CA GLN A 117 6.41 -20.36 -0.13
C GLN A 117 5.48 -19.22 -0.52
N GLY A 118 5.28 -19.03 -1.82
CA GLY A 118 4.16 -18.25 -2.34
C GLY A 118 3.12 -19.14 -3.00
N VAL A 119 1.93 -18.62 -3.18
CA VAL A 119 0.82 -19.31 -3.83
C VAL A 119 0.51 -18.57 -5.13
N GLY A 120 0.26 -19.28 -6.20
CA GLY A 120 -0.32 -18.67 -7.39
C GLY A 120 -1.44 -19.57 -7.87
N THR A 121 -2.49 -18.96 -8.37
CA THR A 121 -3.69 -19.64 -8.79
C THR A 121 -4.05 -19.28 -10.21
N PHE A 122 -4.76 -20.20 -10.82
CA PHE A 122 -5.52 -19.94 -12.01
C PHE A 122 -6.96 -20.30 -11.67
N SER A 123 -7.82 -19.29 -11.60
CA SER A 123 -9.17 -19.42 -11.06
C SER A 123 -10.20 -19.20 -12.18
N PRO A 124 -11.03 -20.20 -12.52
CA PRO A 124 -12.09 -20.02 -13.50
C PRO A 124 -13.02 -18.85 -13.11
N GLY A 125 -13.34 -17.97 -14.06
CA GLY A 125 -14.15 -16.78 -13.76
C GLY A 125 -13.35 -15.52 -13.40
N PHE A 126 -12.02 -15.61 -13.26
CA PHE A 126 -11.15 -14.50 -12.87
C PHE A 126 -9.85 -14.45 -13.69
N GLY A 127 -9.28 -13.27 -13.90
CA GLY A 127 -8.07 -13.07 -14.72
C GLY A 127 -8.35 -12.78 -16.20
N ALA A 128 -7.32 -12.30 -16.91
CA ALA A 128 -7.46 -11.75 -18.25
C ALA A 128 -7.71 -12.80 -19.34
N ILE A 129 -7.33 -14.06 -19.09
CA ILE A 129 -7.47 -15.17 -20.05
C ILE A 129 -8.64 -16.11 -19.74
N ASN A 130 -9.55 -15.71 -18.85
CA ASN A 130 -10.79 -16.42 -18.53
C ASN A 130 -12.02 -15.63 -19.00
N SER A 131 -13.13 -16.32 -19.26
CA SER A 131 -14.44 -15.68 -19.19
C SER A 131 -14.66 -15.12 -17.80
N THR A 132 -15.15 -13.89 -17.70
CA THR A 132 -15.48 -13.24 -16.42
C THR A 132 -16.87 -12.63 -16.49
N HIS A 133 -17.42 -12.22 -15.34
CA HIS A 133 -18.68 -11.47 -15.33
C HIS A 133 -18.59 -10.12 -16.06
N TYR A 134 -17.38 -9.54 -16.17
CA TYR A 134 -17.15 -8.29 -16.89
C TYR A 134 -16.89 -8.49 -18.39
N THR A 135 -16.25 -9.61 -18.76
CA THR A 135 -16.00 -10.00 -20.16
C THR A 135 -16.63 -11.37 -20.42
N PRO A 136 -17.97 -11.43 -20.56
CA PRO A 136 -18.65 -12.69 -20.74
C PRO A 136 -18.39 -13.23 -22.15
N VAL A 137 -17.89 -14.46 -22.22
CA VAL A 137 -17.78 -15.22 -23.48
C VAL A 137 -18.63 -16.49 -23.43
N LEU A 138 -19.03 -17.00 -24.59
CA LEU A 138 -19.88 -18.20 -24.74
C LEU A 138 -19.07 -19.51 -24.73
N GLU A 139 -17.93 -19.53 -24.04
CA GLU A 139 -17.10 -20.72 -23.97
C GLU A 139 -17.88 -21.88 -23.31
N THR A 140 -17.75 -23.07 -23.89
CA THR A 140 -18.42 -24.28 -23.39
C THR A 140 -17.53 -25.10 -22.46
N GLN A 141 -16.25 -24.76 -22.39
CA GLN A 141 -15.25 -25.41 -21.52
C GLN A 141 -14.37 -24.32 -20.90
N PRO A 142 -14.60 -23.93 -19.63
CA PRO A 142 -13.71 -23.00 -18.96
C PRO A 142 -12.34 -23.64 -18.76
N LEU A 143 -11.30 -22.81 -18.70
CA LEU A 143 -9.98 -23.28 -18.31
C LEU A 143 -10.04 -23.87 -16.90
N SER A 144 -9.29 -24.95 -16.67
CA SER A 144 -9.34 -25.67 -15.40
C SER A 144 -8.63 -24.92 -14.30
N GLU A 145 -9.17 -25.00 -13.08
CA GLU A 145 -8.50 -24.52 -11.88
C GLU A 145 -7.10 -25.14 -11.73
N ARG A 146 -6.12 -24.31 -11.40
CA ARG A 146 -4.75 -24.72 -11.08
C ARG A 146 -4.22 -23.92 -9.90
N MET A 147 -3.33 -24.56 -9.15
CA MET A 147 -2.69 -23.95 -8.00
C MET A 147 -1.22 -24.36 -7.98
N TRP A 148 -0.36 -23.37 -7.84
CA TRP A 148 1.08 -23.53 -7.72
C TRP A 148 1.52 -23.07 -6.35
N PHE A 149 2.47 -23.82 -5.82
CA PHE A 149 3.16 -23.51 -4.57
C PHE A 149 4.61 -23.27 -4.92
N TYR A 150 5.06 -22.02 -4.80
CA TYR A 150 6.38 -21.56 -5.23
C TYR A 150 7.33 -21.58 -4.03
N PRO A 151 8.29 -22.51 -3.93
CA PRO A 151 9.28 -22.44 -2.85
C PRO A 151 10.07 -21.14 -2.94
N ILE A 152 10.23 -20.47 -1.80
CA ILE A 152 10.95 -19.19 -1.67
C ILE A 152 12.26 -19.44 -0.95
N ASP A 153 13.35 -19.10 -1.63
CA ASP A 153 14.69 -19.07 -1.08
C ASP A 153 15.03 -17.61 -0.74
N LYS A 154 14.99 -17.28 0.56
CA LYS A 154 15.27 -15.92 1.06
C LYS A 154 16.75 -15.55 0.98
N GLU A 155 17.65 -16.52 1.03
CA GLU A 155 19.09 -16.26 0.95
C GLU A 155 19.49 -15.92 -0.49
N ARG A 156 18.92 -16.63 -1.46
CA ARG A 156 19.15 -16.37 -2.89
C ARG A 156 18.25 -15.27 -3.45
N GLY A 157 17.19 -14.89 -2.74
CA GLY A 157 16.20 -13.93 -3.22
C GLY A 157 15.47 -14.45 -4.47
N THR A 158 15.03 -15.71 -4.45
CA THR A 158 14.34 -16.34 -5.59
C THR A 158 13.09 -17.10 -5.20
N ALA A 159 12.11 -17.14 -6.11
CA ALA A 159 11.00 -18.10 -6.10
C ALA A 159 11.22 -19.16 -7.18
N THR A 160 10.59 -20.32 -7.03
CA THR A 160 10.73 -21.43 -7.98
C THR A 160 9.38 -21.89 -8.50
N PHE A 161 9.17 -21.80 -9.81
CA PHE A 161 8.03 -22.39 -10.50
C PHE A 161 8.32 -23.85 -10.86
N GLN A 162 7.32 -24.70 -10.66
CA GLN A 162 7.30 -26.10 -11.10
C GLN A 162 6.03 -26.32 -11.91
N ALA A 163 6.18 -26.75 -13.17
CA ALA A 163 5.03 -27.12 -13.99
C ALA A 163 4.30 -28.32 -13.37
N LEU A 164 2.97 -28.34 -13.49
CA LEU A 164 2.12 -29.39 -12.91
C LEU A 164 1.98 -30.61 -13.84
N ASP A 165 2.29 -30.45 -15.12
CA ASP A 165 2.09 -31.42 -16.20
C ASP A 165 3.39 -31.87 -16.86
N SER A 166 4.54 -31.42 -16.36
CA SER A 166 5.86 -31.77 -16.88
C SER A 166 6.95 -31.62 -15.82
N ASN A 167 8.16 -32.07 -16.14
CA ASN A 167 9.34 -31.89 -15.29
C ASN A 167 9.97 -30.48 -15.41
N PHE A 168 9.32 -29.54 -16.12
CA PHE A 168 9.85 -28.18 -16.28
C PHE A 168 9.86 -27.43 -14.96
N LYS A 169 10.99 -26.80 -14.66
CA LYS A 169 11.23 -26.06 -13.43
C LYS A 169 12.12 -24.86 -13.71
N VAL A 170 11.78 -23.71 -13.14
CA VAL A 170 12.58 -22.48 -13.27
C VAL A 170 12.57 -21.70 -11.97
N SER A 171 13.73 -21.17 -11.59
CA SER A 171 13.85 -20.21 -10.49
C SER A 171 14.04 -18.81 -11.06
N PHE A 172 13.39 -17.82 -10.44
CA PHE A 172 13.44 -16.42 -10.85
C PHE A 172 13.59 -15.50 -9.64
N PRO A 173 14.17 -14.29 -9.81
CA PRO A 173 14.36 -13.34 -8.73
C PRO A 173 13.03 -12.91 -8.10
N LEU A 174 13.05 -12.62 -6.80
CA LEU A 174 11.96 -11.93 -6.14
C LEU A 174 11.98 -10.45 -6.51
N HIS A 175 10.80 -9.86 -6.60
CA HIS A 175 10.57 -8.42 -6.67
C HIS A 175 9.37 -8.07 -5.78
N PRO A 176 9.56 -7.99 -4.44
CA PRO A 176 8.45 -7.83 -3.51
C PRO A 176 7.77 -6.47 -3.60
N PHE A 177 6.44 -6.46 -3.68
CA PHE A 177 5.61 -5.25 -3.70
C PHE A 177 4.20 -5.53 -3.14
N LEU A 178 3.46 -4.48 -2.77
CA LEU A 178 2.07 -4.61 -2.30
C LEU A 178 1.09 -4.38 -3.45
N GLY A 179 0.24 -5.38 -3.76
CA GLY A 179 -0.83 -5.24 -4.75
C GLY A 179 -1.95 -4.32 -4.27
N CYS A 180 -2.34 -4.50 -3.00
CA CYS A 180 -3.32 -3.66 -2.31
C CYS A 180 -2.65 -2.59 -1.44
N ILE A 181 -2.83 -1.32 -1.81
CA ILE A 181 -2.46 -0.17 -0.98
C ILE A 181 -3.39 1.01 -1.24
N GLY A 182 -3.95 1.61 -0.20
CA GLY A 182 -4.97 2.64 -0.40
C GLY A 182 -5.43 3.36 0.86
N VAL A 183 -6.35 4.30 0.68
CA VAL A 183 -7.04 5.04 1.75
C VAL A 183 -8.53 4.74 1.73
N ALA A 184 -9.28 5.22 2.72
CA ALA A 184 -10.74 5.21 2.61
C ALA A 184 -11.19 6.00 1.35
N PRO A 185 -12.14 5.47 0.57
CA PRO A 185 -12.74 6.20 -0.55
C PRO A 185 -13.48 7.48 -0.10
N ALA A 186 -13.69 8.40 -1.04
CA ALA A 186 -14.47 9.62 -0.80
C ALA A 186 -15.93 9.32 -0.48
N ASN A 187 -16.62 10.32 0.09
CA ASN A 187 -18.05 10.29 0.37
C ASN A 187 -18.52 9.15 1.30
N GLY A 188 -17.60 8.52 2.03
CA GLY A 188 -17.92 7.41 2.95
C GLY A 188 -18.26 6.11 2.23
N GLU A 189 -17.87 5.95 0.97
CA GLU A 189 -18.04 4.70 0.23
C GLU A 189 -17.23 3.56 0.86
N ALA A 190 -17.70 2.34 0.63
CA ALA A 190 -16.96 1.11 0.88
C ALA A 190 -16.77 0.39 -0.45
N ARG A 191 -15.51 0.14 -0.83
CA ARG A 191 -15.13 -0.50 -2.10
C ARG A 191 -14.44 -1.82 -1.79
N SER A 192 -14.80 -2.87 -2.53
CA SER A 192 -14.16 -4.19 -2.38
C SER A 192 -12.63 -4.07 -2.47
N SER A 193 -11.93 -4.89 -1.68
CA SER A 193 -10.47 -5.00 -1.70
C SER A 193 -9.89 -5.36 -3.06
N ILE A 194 -10.69 -5.89 -4.01
CA ILE A 194 -10.27 -6.27 -5.37
C ILE A 194 -10.30 -5.09 -6.36
N VAL A 195 -10.84 -3.94 -5.97
CA VAL A 195 -11.04 -2.82 -6.89
C VAL A 195 -9.95 -1.75 -6.71
N PRO A 196 -9.19 -1.41 -7.75
CA PRO A 196 -8.43 -0.16 -7.80
C PRO A 196 -9.33 1.02 -8.20
N ALA A 197 -9.02 2.21 -7.68
CA ALA A 197 -9.58 3.48 -8.15
C ALA A 197 -8.72 4.67 -7.66
N GLU A 198 -9.31 5.86 -7.59
CA GLU A 198 -8.65 7.10 -7.14
C GLU A 198 -8.06 6.99 -5.72
N PHE A 199 -8.61 6.12 -4.88
CA PHE A 199 -8.17 5.89 -3.50
C PHE A 199 -6.96 4.95 -3.38
N GLY A 200 -6.40 4.49 -4.50
CA GLY A 200 -5.46 3.36 -4.54
C GLY A 200 -6.24 2.07 -4.74
N GLY A 201 -6.14 1.16 -3.79
CA GLY A 201 -6.87 -0.12 -3.83
C GLY A 201 -5.99 -1.24 -4.38
N ASN A 202 -6.60 -2.18 -5.09
CA ASN A 202 -5.92 -3.30 -5.75
C ASN A 202 -5.26 -2.86 -7.06
N MET A 203 -4.18 -2.08 -6.96
CA MET A 203 -3.55 -1.49 -8.13
C MET A 203 -2.67 -2.49 -8.88
N ASP A 204 -2.15 -3.51 -8.18
CA ASP A 204 -1.22 -4.50 -8.71
C ASP A 204 -0.11 -3.85 -9.54
N ALA A 205 0.42 -2.76 -8.98
CA ALA A 205 1.49 -1.96 -9.58
C ALA A 205 2.82 -2.37 -8.95
N PRO A 206 3.74 -3.00 -9.70
CA PRO A 206 5.07 -3.40 -9.18
C PRO A 206 5.89 -2.24 -8.59
N GLU A 207 5.54 -1.00 -8.92
CA GLU A 207 6.10 0.22 -8.35
C GLU A 207 5.76 0.44 -6.87
N VAL A 208 4.80 -0.29 -6.28
CA VAL A 208 4.55 -0.29 -4.83
C VAL A 208 5.60 -1.13 -4.08
N SER A 209 6.87 -0.84 -4.36
CA SER A 209 8.05 -1.55 -3.92
C SER A 209 9.05 -0.63 -3.22
N VAL A 210 10.03 -1.24 -2.56
CA VAL A 210 11.04 -0.54 -1.75
C VAL A 210 11.79 0.49 -2.59
N GLY A 211 11.95 1.70 -2.04
CA GLY A 211 12.65 2.81 -2.68
C GLY A 211 11.71 3.79 -3.40
N ASN A 212 10.46 3.41 -3.66
CA ASN A 212 9.45 4.30 -4.22
C ASN A 212 8.67 5.04 -3.12
N THR A 213 8.06 6.16 -3.52
CA THR A 213 7.18 6.96 -2.67
C THR A 213 5.81 7.05 -3.33
N LEU A 214 4.77 6.57 -2.67
CA LEU A 214 3.41 6.62 -3.15
C LEU A 214 2.70 7.87 -2.60
N TYR A 215 1.95 8.56 -3.47
CA TYR A 215 1.12 9.71 -3.14
C TYR A 215 -0.35 9.34 -3.35
N LEU A 216 -1.18 9.44 -2.31
CA LEU A 216 -2.62 9.16 -2.36
C LEU A 216 -3.43 10.40 -1.96
N PRO A 217 -4.63 10.61 -2.53
CA PRO A 217 -5.55 11.61 -1.99
C PRO A 217 -5.91 11.29 -0.54
N VAL A 218 -6.08 12.32 0.29
CA VAL A 218 -6.81 12.17 1.55
C VAL A 218 -8.28 12.48 1.27
N ASN A 219 -9.13 11.46 1.43
CA ASN A 219 -10.57 11.54 1.14
C ASN A 219 -11.43 11.58 2.41
N ALA A 220 -10.89 11.07 3.52
CA ALA A 220 -11.55 11.02 4.83
C ALA A 220 -10.59 11.56 5.91
N PRO A 221 -11.12 12.05 7.05
CA PRO A 221 -10.29 12.44 8.19
C PRO A 221 -9.35 11.30 8.60
N GLY A 222 -8.07 11.60 8.75
CA GLY A 222 -7.04 10.62 9.07
C GLY A 222 -6.59 9.75 7.90
N ALA A 223 -7.09 10.00 6.67
CA ALA A 223 -6.92 9.18 5.47
C ALA A 223 -7.52 7.76 5.56
N LEU A 224 -7.37 7.08 6.70
CA LEU A 224 -7.74 5.68 6.93
C LEU A 224 -7.00 4.77 5.95
N PHE A 225 -5.69 4.63 6.18
CA PHE A 225 -4.78 3.90 5.31
C PHE A 225 -4.90 2.39 5.48
N TYR A 226 -4.88 1.65 4.37
CA TYR A 226 -4.94 0.20 4.30
C TYR A 226 -3.84 -0.34 3.39
N PHE A 227 -3.38 -1.55 3.67
CA PHE A 227 -2.53 -2.30 2.74
C PHE A 227 -2.73 -3.81 2.92
N GLY A 228 -2.39 -4.61 1.90
CA GLY A 228 -2.50 -6.06 1.93
C GLY A 228 -1.89 -6.66 0.68
N ASP A 229 -2.23 -7.91 0.41
CA ASP A 229 -1.97 -8.56 -0.90
C ASP A 229 -0.50 -8.47 -1.32
N GLY A 230 0.35 -9.21 -0.61
CA GLY A 230 1.78 -9.16 -0.85
C GLY A 230 2.17 -10.05 -2.02
N HIS A 231 2.93 -9.52 -2.97
CA HIS A 231 3.42 -10.28 -4.11
C HIS A 231 4.94 -10.44 -3.99
N ALA A 232 5.43 -11.67 -4.14
CA ALA A 232 6.87 -11.96 -4.16
C ALA A 232 7.49 -11.68 -5.54
N ALA A 233 6.68 -11.79 -6.60
CA ALA A 233 6.97 -11.40 -7.97
C ALA A 233 5.66 -11.43 -8.78
N MET A 234 5.57 -10.56 -9.79
CA MET A 234 4.45 -10.49 -10.72
C MET A 234 4.96 -10.02 -12.09
N GLY A 235 4.33 -10.47 -13.18
CA GLY A 235 4.55 -9.91 -14.52
C GLY A 235 3.49 -8.85 -14.85
N ASP A 236 3.82 -7.93 -15.76
CA ASP A 236 2.91 -6.86 -16.17
C ASP A 236 1.54 -7.39 -16.62
N GLY A 237 0.49 -6.83 -16.01
CA GLY A 237 -0.91 -7.15 -16.32
C GLY A 237 -1.48 -8.37 -15.61
N GLU A 238 -0.69 -9.09 -14.79
CA GLU A 238 -1.17 -10.19 -13.93
C GLU A 238 -2.15 -11.15 -14.63
N ILE A 239 -1.79 -11.59 -15.83
CA ILE A 239 -2.77 -12.14 -16.79
C ILE A 239 -3.52 -13.39 -16.30
N ALA A 240 -2.93 -14.16 -15.38
CA ALA A 240 -3.54 -15.34 -14.79
C ALA A 240 -4.59 -15.00 -13.70
N GLY A 241 -4.62 -13.75 -13.24
CA GLY A 241 -5.44 -13.28 -12.12
C GLY A 241 -4.83 -13.54 -10.74
N SER A 242 -3.55 -13.88 -10.66
CA SER A 242 -2.79 -13.86 -9.41
C SER A 242 -1.29 -13.80 -9.70
N ALA A 243 -0.53 -13.37 -8.69
CA ALA A 243 0.91 -13.31 -8.69
C ALA A 243 1.55 -14.51 -7.97
N VAL A 244 2.76 -14.32 -7.45
CA VAL A 244 3.31 -15.18 -6.39
C VAL A 244 2.92 -14.59 -5.04
N GLU A 245 1.73 -14.96 -4.59
CA GLU A 245 1.03 -14.45 -3.41
C GLU A 245 1.72 -14.87 -2.12
N VAL A 246 2.00 -13.91 -1.23
CA VAL A 246 2.71 -14.13 0.01
C VAL A 246 2.22 -13.23 1.15
N PRO A 247 2.26 -13.72 2.41
CA PRO A 247 2.25 -12.83 3.55
C PRO A 247 3.51 -11.96 3.53
N MET A 248 3.37 -10.69 3.90
CA MET A 248 4.47 -9.71 3.83
C MET A 248 4.57 -8.90 5.11
N ARG A 249 5.78 -8.48 5.49
CA ARG A 249 6.02 -7.43 6.49
C ARG A 249 6.41 -6.16 5.77
N ALA A 250 5.72 -5.08 6.07
CA ALA A 250 5.96 -3.77 5.50
C ALA A 250 6.50 -2.80 6.55
N ARG A 251 7.50 -2.01 6.15
CA ARG A 251 7.96 -0.81 6.86
C ARG A 251 7.63 0.41 6.02
N LEU A 252 6.67 1.21 6.46
CA LEU A 252 6.15 2.35 5.72
C LEU A 252 6.32 3.64 6.54
N GLN A 253 6.73 4.74 5.92
CA GLN A 253 6.79 6.04 6.58
C GLN A 253 5.80 7.01 5.95
N PHE A 254 5.09 7.76 6.79
CA PHE A 254 4.00 8.63 6.36
C PHE A 254 4.38 10.09 6.49
N GLU A 255 4.11 10.90 5.47
CA GLU A 255 4.14 12.37 5.54
C GLU A 255 2.82 12.93 4.96
N LEU A 256 2.61 14.23 5.09
CA LEU A 256 1.43 14.91 4.55
C LEU A 256 1.83 16.14 3.75
N VAL A 257 1.25 16.28 2.55
CA VAL A 257 1.26 17.55 1.82
C VAL A 257 -0.08 18.23 2.03
N LYS A 258 -0.07 19.32 2.79
CA LYS A 258 -1.27 20.03 3.22
C LYS A 258 -1.89 20.85 2.08
N GLY A 259 -3.21 20.78 1.95
CA GLY A 259 -3.98 21.59 1.00
C GLY A 259 -3.67 21.35 -0.47
N LYS A 260 -3.04 20.22 -0.80
CA LYS A 260 -2.75 19.80 -2.17
C LYS A 260 -3.43 18.48 -2.42
N HIS A 261 -4.44 18.49 -3.29
CA HIS A 261 -5.17 17.29 -3.66
C HIS A 261 -4.48 16.57 -4.84
N THR A 262 -4.45 15.24 -4.77
CA THR A 262 -3.97 14.39 -5.87
C THR A 262 -5.12 13.49 -6.32
N GLY A 263 -5.67 13.72 -7.52
CA GLY A 263 -6.90 13.03 -7.94
C GLY A 263 -6.77 11.52 -8.26
N TRP A 264 -5.56 11.01 -8.40
CA TRP A 264 -5.23 9.60 -8.63
C TRP A 264 -3.90 9.28 -7.93
N PRO A 265 -3.62 8.01 -7.60
CA PRO A 265 -2.32 7.60 -7.08
C PRO A 265 -1.14 8.05 -7.97
N ARG A 266 -0.01 8.41 -7.36
CA ARG A 266 1.22 8.79 -8.07
C ARG A 266 2.47 8.23 -7.37
N PHE A 267 3.55 8.08 -8.13
CA PHE A 267 4.90 7.77 -7.63
C PHE A 267 5.86 8.94 -7.88
#